data_AF-A0A842VXF1-F1
#
_entry.id   AF-A0A842VXF1-F1
#
_cell.length_a   1.000
_cell.length_b   1.000
_cell.length_c   1.000
_cell.angle_alpha   90.00
_cell.angle_beta   90.00
_cell.angle_gamma   90.00
#
_symmetry.space_group_name_H-M   'P 1'
#
loop_
_entity.id
_entity.type
_entity.pdbx_description
1 polymer ?
#
loop_
_entity_poly.entity_id
_entity_poly.type
_entity_poly.pdbx_seq_one_letter_code
_entity_poly.pdbx_strand_id
1 'polypeptide(L)' 'MIHARKDYDRIQDPANKIAEDEPVFLLRAKDQTAPGILMKWATELINRGGDKKMAKMVTDHAVKMVEWQEKNGCKLPDL' A
#
# COMPACT_ATOMS: atom_id res chain seq x y z
N MET A 1 9.45 12.59 4.36
CA MET A 1 9.19 11.35 3.63
C MET A 1 9.76 11.47 2.22
N ILE A 2 10.51 10.47 1.77
CA ILE A 2 11.10 10.41 0.43
C ILE A 2 10.23 9.48 -0.43
N HIS A 3 9.57 10.02 -1.45
CA HIS A 3 8.79 9.23 -2.41
C HIS A 3 9.68 8.73 -3.56
N ALA A 4 9.41 7.51 -4.03
CA ALA A 4 10.07 6.96 -5.22
C ALA A 4 9.65 7.64 -6.54
N ARG A 5 8.52 8.35 -6.55
CA ARG A 5 7.94 9.03 -7.71
C ARG A 5 7.73 10.52 -7.40
N LYS A 6 8.25 11.41 -8.26
CA LYS A 6 8.10 12.87 -8.09
C LYS A 6 6.64 13.33 -8.11
N ASP A 7 5.77 12.66 -8.87
CA ASP A 7 4.34 13.01 -8.90
C ASP A 7 3.60 12.67 -7.59
N TYR A 8 4.25 11.95 -6.67
CA TYR A 8 3.74 11.68 -5.33
C TYR A 8 4.19 12.69 -4.28
N ASP A 9 5.04 13.66 -4.63
CA ASP A 9 5.44 14.76 -3.73
C ASP A 9 4.24 15.62 -3.28
N ARG A 10 3.08 15.52 -3.95
CA ARG A 10 1.83 16.14 -3.49
C ARG A 10 1.17 15.40 -2.31
N ILE A 11 1.57 14.17 -2.01
CA ILE A 11 1.01 13.33 -0.95
C ILE A 11 1.85 13.54 0.30
N GLN A 12 1.22 14.10 1.33
CA GLN A 12 1.88 14.58 2.54
C GLN A 12 1.33 13.87 3.77
N ASP A 13 2.15 13.76 4.81
CA ASP A 13 1.73 13.31 6.14
C ASP A 13 1.40 14.52 7.03
N PRO A 14 0.12 14.93 7.13
CA PRO A 14 -0.25 16.12 7.90
C PRO A 14 0.01 15.97 9.40
N ALA A 15 0.22 14.75 9.89
CA ALA A 15 0.51 14.49 11.30
C ALA A 15 2.01 14.54 11.63
N ASN A 16 2.89 14.70 10.62
CA ASN A 16 4.35 14.71 10.77
C ASN A 16 4.89 13.54 11.60
N LYS A 17 4.33 12.34 11.38
CA LYS A 17 4.75 11.09 12.03
C LYS A 17 5.80 10.34 11.23
N ILE A 18 5.87 10.56 9.93
CA ILE A 18 6.88 9.97 9.04
C ILE A 18 8.08 10.91 8.95
N ALA A 19 9.29 10.41 9.18
CA ALA A 19 10.49 11.24 9.15
C ALA A 19 10.74 11.85 7.75
N GLU A 20 11.45 12.97 7.69
CA GLU A 20 11.74 13.65 6.42
C GLU A 20 12.54 12.78 5.45
N ASP A 21 13.47 11.99 5.98
CA ASP A 21 14.38 11.10 5.26
C ASP A 21 13.87 9.66 5.11
N GLU A 22 12.71 9.33 5.68
CA GLU A 22 12.15 7.98 5.60
C GLU A 22 11.66 7.66 4.18
N PRO A 23 12.21 6.64 3.50
CA PRO A 23 11.72 6.20 2.20
C PRO A 23 10.34 5.57 2.34
N VAL A 24 9.39 6.06 1.56
CA VAL A 24 8.02 5.57 1.55
C VAL A 24 7.61 5.10 0.17
N PHE A 25 6.70 4.12 0.14
CA PHE A 25 6.16 3.58 -1.10
C PHE A 25 4.63 3.54 -1.04
N LEU A 26 3.98 4.11 -2.06
CA LEU A 26 2.54 4.13 -2.18
C LEU A 26 2.09 3.13 -3.23
N LEU A 27 1.29 2.15 -2.80
CA LEU A 27 0.58 1.21 -3.67
C LEU A 27 -0.86 1.68 -3.86
N ARG A 28 -1.31 1.77 -5.11
CA ARG A 28 -2.67 2.23 -5.45
C ARG A 28 -3.51 1.07 -5.97
N ALA A 29 -4.84 1.14 -5.81
CA ALA A 29 -5.74 0.13 -6.38
C ALA A 29 -5.63 0.03 -7.92
N LYS A 30 -5.20 1.10 -8.61
CA LYS A 30 -4.97 1.06 -10.07
C LYS A 30 -3.82 0.12 -10.46
N ASP A 31 -2.88 -0.11 -9.54
CA ASP A 31 -1.73 -0.98 -9.72
C ASP A 31 -2.18 -2.44 -9.60
N GLN A 32 -2.15 -3.16 -10.71
CA GLN A 32 -2.64 -4.55 -10.80
C GLN A 32 -1.98 -5.46 -9.75
N THR A 33 -0.74 -5.19 -9.38
CA THR A 33 0.05 -6.02 -8.44
C THR A 33 -0.21 -5.70 -6.97
N ALA A 34 -0.75 -4.51 -6.65
CA ALA A 34 -0.83 -4.02 -5.27
C ALA A 34 -1.60 -4.92 -4.30
N PRO A 35 -2.81 -5.44 -4.63
CA PRO A 35 -3.55 -6.30 -3.69
C PRO A 35 -2.75 -7.54 -3.28
N GLY A 36 -2.08 -8.18 -4.26
CA GLY A 36 -1.25 -9.35 -4.00
C GLY A 36 -0.03 -9.05 -3.11
N ILE A 37 0.57 -7.88 -3.26
CA ILE A 37 1.67 -7.43 -2.39
C ILE A 37 1.17 -7.17 -0.96
N LEU A 38 0.01 -6.54 -0.78
CA LEU A 38 -0.57 -6.32 0.55
C LEU A 38 -0.88 -7.65 1.26
N MET A 39 -1.39 -8.65 0.54
CA MET A 39 -1.63 -9.98 1.10
C MET A 39 -0.32 -10.62 1.58
N LYS A 40 0.74 -10.58 0.77
CA LYS A 40 2.07 -11.09 1.16
C LYS A 40 2.62 -10.35 2.38
N TRP A 41 2.50 -9.03 2.42
CA TRP A 41 2.94 -8.21 3.55
C TRP A 41 2.20 -8.60 4.83
N ALA A 42 0.87 -8.78 4.78
CA ALA A 42 0.09 -9.18 5.94
C ALA A 42 0.48 -10.58 6.44
N THR A 43 0.71 -11.54 5.54
CA THR A 43 1.24 -12.86 5.90
C THR A 43 2.60 -12.75 6.58
N GLU A 44 3.52 -11.97 6.02
CA GLU A 44 4.85 -11.78 6.59
C GLU A 44 4.81 -11.13 7.98
N LEU A 45 3.92 -10.16 8.17
CA LEU A 45 3.69 -9.54 9.48
C LEU A 45 3.29 -10.59 10.53
N ILE A 46 2.35 -11.48 10.21
CA ILE A 46 1.92 -12.55 11.11
C ILE A 46 3.05 -13.54 11.40
N ASN A 47 3.79 -13.97 10.37
CA ASN A 47 4.88 -14.92 10.51
C ASN A 47 5.99 -14.41 11.46
N ARG A 48 6.15 -13.09 11.55
CA ARG A 48 7.11 -12.43 12.46
C ARG A 48 6.53 -12.12 13.84
N GLY A 49 5.32 -12.60 14.15
CA GLY A 49 4.66 -12.36 15.43
C GLY A 49 4.06 -10.96 15.60
N GLY A 50 3.82 -10.25 14.48
CA GLY A 50 3.21 -8.93 14.48
C GLY A 50 1.73 -8.91 14.86
N ASP A 51 1.15 -7.70 14.87
CA ASP A 51 -0.24 -7.50 15.26
C ASP A 51 -1.24 -8.10 14.26
N LYS A 52 -2.07 -9.02 14.74
CA LYS A 52 -3.13 -9.68 13.98
C LYS A 52 -4.20 -8.70 13.48
N LYS A 53 -4.48 -7.63 14.23
CA LYS A 53 -5.45 -6.61 13.81
C LYS A 53 -4.93 -5.81 12.62
N MET A 54 -3.65 -5.44 12.65
CA MET A 54 -2.98 -4.77 11.54
C MET A 54 -2.95 -5.64 10.28
N ALA A 55 -2.59 -6.92 10.42
CA ALA A 55 -2.64 -7.86 9.30
C ALA A 55 -4.04 -7.95 8.69
N LYS A 56 -5.08 -8.12 9.53
CA LYS A 56 -6.48 -8.15 9.07
C LYS A 56 -6.88 -6.86 8.35
N MET A 57 -6.51 -5.70 8.90
CA MET A 57 -6.82 -4.41 8.27
C MET A 57 -6.22 -4.32 6.86
N VAL A 58 -4.98 -4.78 6.69
CA VAL A 58 -4.30 -4.79 5.38
C VAL A 58 -4.94 -5.78 4.42
N THR A 59 -5.30 -6.99 4.87
CA THR A 59 -5.99 -7.96 4.01
C THR A 59 -7.37 -7.46 3.58
N ASP A 60 -8.12 -6.85 4.49
CA ASP A 60 -9.43 -6.25 4.16
C ASP A 60 -9.26 -5.08 3.17
N HIS A 61 -8.16 -4.33 3.26
CA HIS A 61 -7.83 -3.29 2.29
C HIS A 61 -7.48 -3.86 0.92
N ALA A 62 -6.72 -4.96 0.87
CA ALA A 62 -6.41 -5.66 -0.38
C ALA A 62 -7.68 -6.14 -1.10
N VAL A 63 -8.68 -6.67 -0.37
CA VAL A 63 -9.98 -7.04 -0.93
C VAL A 63 -10.67 -5.84 -1.57
N LYS A 64 -10.72 -4.69 -0.87
CA LYS A 64 -11.28 -3.45 -1.42
C LYS A 64 -10.57 -2.99 -2.69
N MET A 65 -9.25 -3.19 -2.77
CA MET A 65 -8.50 -2.88 -3.98
C MET A 65 -8.93 -3.79 -5.14
N VAL A 66 -9.12 -5.10 -4.92
CA VAL A 66 -9.64 -6.02 -5.95
C VAL A 66 -11.02 -5.60 -6.43
N GLU A 67 -11.96 -5.35 -5.50
CA GLU A 67 -13.32 -4.90 -5.85
C GLU A 67 -13.31 -3.58 -6.65
N TRP A 68 -12.37 -2.68 -6.32
CA TRP A 68 -12.19 -1.44 -7.07
C TRP A 68 -11.62 -1.70 -8.48
N GLN A 69 -10.66 -2.62 -8.61
CA GLN A 69 -10.06 -3.01 -9.89
C GLN A 69 -11.07 -3.63 -10.84
N GLU A 70 -11.96 -4.49 -10.34
CA GLU A 70 -13.04 -5.10 -11.13
C GLU A 70 -13.96 -4.03 -11.73
N LYS A 71 -14.26 -2.97 -10.98
CA LYS A 71 -15.19 -1.90 -11.39
C LYS A 71 -14.54 -0.83 -12.28
N ASN A 72 -13.24 -0.56 -12.11
CA ASN A 72 -12.56 0.61 -12.69
C ASN A 72 -11.40 0.25 -13.63
N GLY A 73 -11.10 -1.04 -13.77
CA GLY A 73 -9.93 -1.55 -14.45
C GLY A 73 -8.62 -1.24 -13.72
N CYS A 74 -7.59 -2.04 -14.00
CA CYS A 74 -6.24 -1.87 -13.49
C CYS A 74 -5.21 -1.87 -14.62
N LYS A 75 -3.96 -1.54 -14.29
CA LYS A 75 -2.82 -1.69 -15.19
C LYS A 75 -1.59 -2.12 -14.41
N LEU A 76 -0.61 -2.70 -15.11
CA LEU A 76 0.72 -2.88 -14.53
C LEU A 76 1.32 -1.52 -14.15
N PRO A 77 2.01 -1.40 -13.00
CA PRO A 77 2.68 -0.17 -12.62
C PRO A 77 3.70 0.29 -13.68
N ASP A 78 3.68 1.59 -13.96
CA ASP A 78 4.59 2.30 -14.87
C ASP A 78 5.04 3.63 -14.24
N LEU A 79 6.03 4.28 -14.87
CA LEU A 79 6.51 5.62 -14.49
C LEU A 79 5.71 6.70 -15.21
#